data_AF-A0A9W4HEL0-F1
#
_entry.id   AF-A0A9W4HEL0-F1
#
_cell.length_a   1.000
_cell.length_b   1.000
_cell.length_c   1.000
_cell.angle_alpha   90.00
_cell.angle_beta   90.00
_cell.angle_gamma   90.00
#
_symmetry.space_group_name_H-M   'P 1'
#
loop_
_entity.id
_entity.type
_entity.pdbx_description
1 polymer ?
#
loop_
_entity_poly.entity_id
_entity_poly.type
_entity_poly.pdbx_seq_one_letter_code
_entity_poly.pdbx_strand_id
1 'polypeptide(L)'
;MVVRIACPELASEGDMVLKLFDRRFAAQLRKDEKLRPWTSGIEKEYHQFVVDGGASHFITEINNNGEVAQQGETWNSSQDEAYLHDHLSDLYETEVRVYEASKDMQGTDIPQVIAHVKLPVSSLVEIKPDSRYVDVCGILLQYIEGFPLTELAPHTPRDCWQSICEEAIQILDRMGDRGILNEDVRTRSFIVKNDVLAQSGFKVVMIDFALCNFREDYADEVEWTEEKAIQDEEGAVGLIMQDRLKGGFVYRRSNRYKKPAHYYE
;
A
#
# COMPACT_ATOMS: atom_id res chain seq x y z
N MET A 1 -4.54 -6.38 -10.16
CA MET A 1 -5.02 -7.01 -11.41
C MET A 1 -6.14 -6.16 -11.98
N VAL A 2 -6.11 -5.79 -13.26
CA VAL A 2 -7.27 -5.12 -13.88
C VAL A 2 -8.31 -6.19 -14.21
N VAL A 3 -9.53 -5.99 -13.75
CA VAL A 3 -10.69 -6.85 -14.02
C VAL A 3 -11.79 -6.01 -14.64
N ARG A 4 -12.45 -6.55 -15.66
CA ARG A 4 -13.67 -5.95 -16.19
C ARG A 4 -14.86 -6.63 -15.55
N ILE A 5 -15.65 -5.87 -14.81
CA ILE A 5 -16.87 -6.38 -14.19
C ILE A 5 -18.04 -5.83 -15.01
N ALA A 6 -18.84 -6.75 -15.56
CA ALA A 6 -20.15 -6.45 -16.11
C ALA A 6 -21.19 -6.96 -15.10
N CYS A 7 -21.48 -6.14 -14.10
CA CYS A 7 -22.49 -6.46 -13.09
C CYS A 7 -23.68 -5.49 -13.23
N PRO A 8 -24.82 -5.95 -13.80
CA PRO A 8 -26.00 -5.11 -13.97
C PRO A 8 -26.53 -4.53 -12.65
N GLU A 9 -26.30 -5.22 -11.53
CA GLU A 9 -26.78 -4.84 -10.19
C GLU A 9 -25.94 -3.73 -9.55
N LEU A 10 -24.66 -3.61 -9.92
CA LEU A 10 -23.76 -2.56 -9.44
C LEU A 10 -23.80 -1.29 -10.30
N ALA A 11 -24.65 -1.25 -11.34
CA ALA A 11 -24.78 -0.17 -12.32
C ALA A 11 -23.42 0.35 -12.86
N SER A 12 -22.39 -0.49 -12.83
CA SER A 12 -21.02 -0.16 -13.20
C SER A 12 -20.56 -1.20 -14.22
N GLU A 13 -20.64 -0.82 -15.48
CA GLU A 13 -19.79 -1.41 -16.52
C GLU A 13 -18.50 -0.59 -16.55
N GLY A 14 -17.36 -1.25 -16.31
CA GLY A 14 -16.08 -0.57 -16.32
C GLY A 14 -14.92 -1.47 -15.95
N ASP A 15 -13.73 -0.98 -16.25
CA ASP A 15 -12.50 -1.58 -15.76
C ASP A 15 -12.30 -1.19 -14.28
N MET A 16 -11.88 -2.15 -13.47
CA MET A 16 -11.65 -2.01 -12.04
C MET A 16 -10.32 -2.68 -11.69
N VAL A 17 -9.76 -2.34 -10.54
CA VAL A 17 -8.55 -2.99 -10.03
C VAL A 17 -8.93 -3.89 -8.87
N LEU A 18 -8.74 -5.20 -9.03
CA LEU A 18 -8.76 -6.14 -7.92
C LEU A 18 -7.34 -6.25 -7.35
N LYS A 19 -7.16 -5.79 -6.11
CA LYS A 19 -5.94 -5.98 -5.30
C LYS A 19 -6.21 -7.11 -4.31
N LEU A 20 -5.43 -8.19 -4.38
CA LEU A 20 -5.53 -9.35 -3.49
C LEU A 20 -4.26 -9.45 -2.66
N PHE A 21 -4.42 -9.73 -1.38
CA PHE A 21 -3.33 -9.91 -0.42
C PHE A 21 -3.07 -11.41 -0.25
N ASP A 22 -2.60 -12.03 -1.33
CA ASP A 22 -2.43 -13.48 -1.43
C ASP A 22 -0.95 -13.89 -1.27
N ARG A 23 -0.63 -14.55 -0.15
CA ARG A 23 0.74 -15.00 0.17
C ARG A 23 1.36 -15.90 -0.88
N ARG A 24 0.56 -16.59 -1.68
CA ARG A 24 1.05 -17.50 -2.73
C ARG A 24 1.72 -16.73 -3.87
N PHE A 25 1.34 -15.46 -4.06
CA PHE A 25 1.84 -14.57 -5.11
C PHE A 25 2.76 -13.45 -4.59
N ALA A 26 3.10 -13.46 -3.30
CA ALA A 26 3.91 -12.43 -2.64
C ALA A 26 5.42 -12.53 -2.96
N ALA A 27 5.77 -12.54 -4.24
CA ALA A 27 7.14 -12.79 -4.71
C ALA A 27 8.15 -11.76 -4.21
N GLN A 28 7.77 -10.47 -4.16
CA GLN A 28 8.65 -9.40 -3.67
C GLN A 28 8.89 -9.54 -2.16
N LEU A 29 7.83 -9.69 -1.38
CA LEU A 29 7.93 -9.90 0.08
C LEU A 29 8.77 -11.13 0.42
N ARG A 30 8.56 -12.27 -0.27
CA ARG A 30 9.41 -13.46 -0.11
C ARG A 30 10.89 -13.20 -0.39
N LYS A 31 11.19 -12.36 -1.37
CA LYS A 31 12.57 -12.00 -1.72
C LYS A 31 13.20 -11.13 -0.63
N ASP A 32 12.45 -10.15 -0.12
CA ASP A 32 12.92 -9.21 0.89
C ASP A 32 13.16 -9.93 2.23
N GLU A 33 12.22 -10.81 2.62
CA GLU A 33 12.29 -11.64 3.83
C GLU A 33 13.13 -12.91 3.67
N LYS A 34 13.72 -13.14 2.49
CA LYS A 34 14.55 -14.32 2.15
C LYS A 34 13.83 -15.67 2.40
N LEU A 35 12.52 -15.71 2.20
CA LEU A 35 11.68 -16.89 2.41
C LEU A 35 11.70 -17.84 1.20
N ARG A 36 11.30 -19.09 1.45
CA ARG A 36 11.22 -20.12 0.40
C ARG A 36 10.22 -19.73 -0.71
N PRO A 37 10.51 -20.08 -1.98
CA PRO A 37 9.52 -19.98 -3.04
C PRO A 37 8.30 -20.83 -2.74
N TRP A 38 7.13 -20.30 -3.05
CA TRP A 38 5.88 -21.05 -2.90
C TRP A 38 5.87 -22.30 -3.80
N THR A 39 5.35 -23.41 -3.29
CA THR A 39 5.05 -24.62 -4.07
C THR A 39 3.74 -25.24 -3.63
N SER A 40 3.14 -26.07 -4.49
CA SER A 40 1.94 -26.84 -4.12
C SER A 40 2.17 -27.82 -2.97
N GLY A 41 3.42 -28.26 -2.72
CA GLY A 41 3.79 -29.08 -1.57
C GLY A 41 3.70 -28.27 -0.27
N ILE A 42 4.33 -27.10 -0.26
CA ILE A 42 4.27 -26.14 0.87
C ILE A 42 2.82 -25.75 1.17
N GLU A 43 2.01 -25.53 0.14
CA GLU A 43 0.59 -25.21 0.34
C GLU A 43 -0.16 -26.30 1.11
N LYS A 44 0.11 -27.58 0.81
CA LYS A 44 -0.53 -28.71 1.52
C LYS A 44 -0.04 -28.81 2.97
N GLU A 45 1.26 -28.66 3.18
CA GLU A 45 1.86 -28.64 4.52
C GLU A 45 1.25 -27.52 5.37
N TYR A 46 1.14 -26.32 4.81
CA TYR A 46 0.55 -25.17 5.48
C TYR A 46 -0.93 -25.40 5.83
N HIS A 47 -1.73 -25.95 4.91
CA HIS A 47 -3.12 -26.28 5.21
C HIS A 47 -3.25 -27.23 6.39
N GLN A 48 -2.41 -28.28 6.45
CA GLN A 48 -2.40 -29.21 7.57
C GLN A 48 -1.97 -28.49 8.86
N PHE A 49 -0.94 -27.65 8.80
CA PHE A 49 -0.47 -26.84 9.91
C PHE A 49 -1.54 -25.90 10.48
N VAL A 50 -2.40 -25.31 9.63
CA VAL A 50 -3.55 -24.52 10.07
C VAL A 50 -4.61 -25.41 10.73
N VAL A 51 -4.95 -26.56 10.13
CA VAL A 51 -5.92 -27.52 10.70
C VAL A 51 -5.49 -28.00 12.08
N ASP A 52 -4.20 -28.22 12.28
CA ASP A 52 -3.62 -28.67 13.55
C ASP A 52 -3.50 -27.53 14.59
N GLY A 53 -3.94 -26.31 14.26
CA GLY A 53 -3.87 -25.13 15.13
C GLY A 53 -2.47 -24.49 15.23
N GLY A 54 -1.51 -25.00 14.46
CA GLY A 54 -0.12 -24.54 14.48
C GLY A 54 0.03 -23.07 14.08
N ALA A 55 -0.72 -22.61 13.08
CA ALA A 55 -0.69 -21.21 12.65
C ALA A 55 -1.11 -20.26 13.77
N SER A 56 -2.21 -20.56 14.46
CA SER A 56 -2.70 -19.73 15.57
C SER A 56 -1.70 -19.67 16.73
N HIS A 57 -1.09 -20.81 17.09
CA HIS A 57 -0.07 -20.84 18.14
C HIS A 57 1.16 -20.01 17.76
N PHE A 58 1.65 -20.20 16.53
CA PHE A 58 2.85 -19.55 16.04
C PHE A 58 2.71 -18.02 15.96
N ILE A 59 1.61 -17.51 15.40
CA ILE A 59 1.37 -16.05 15.35
C ILE A 59 1.23 -15.46 16.76
N THR A 60 0.55 -16.18 17.67
CA THR A 60 0.45 -15.75 19.08
C THR A 60 1.83 -15.66 19.73
N GLU A 61 2.74 -16.59 19.43
CA GLU A 61 4.10 -16.60 19.94
C GLU A 61 4.93 -15.42 19.42
N ILE A 62 4.83 -15.11 18.11
CA ILE A 62 5.48 -13.95 17.49
C ILE A 62 5.01 -12.66 18.19
N ASN A 63 3.69 -12.47 18.31
CA ASN A 63 3.12 -11.24 18.85
C ASN A 63 3.48 -11.01 20.32
N ASN A 64 3.69 -12.08 21.10
CA ASN A 64 4.06 -11.97 22.51
C ASN A 64 5.57 -11.76 22.74
N ASN A 65 6.43 -12.22 21.84
CA ASN A 65 7.88 -12.27 22.06
C ASN A 65 8.67 -11.14 21.37
N GLY A 66 8.04 -10.30 20.54
CA GLY A 66 8.68 -9.17 19.86
C GLY A 66 9.80 -9.59 18.88
N GLU A 67 10.69 -8.64 18.52
CA GLU A 67 11.79 -8.78 17.55
C GLU A 67 12.79 -9.95 17.77
N VAL A 68 12.62 -10.75 18.83
CA VAL A 68 13.47 -11.91 19.15
C VAL A 68 13.28 -13.06 18.13
N ALA A 69 12.26 -13.01 17.28
CA ALA A 69 12.07 -13.96 16.18
C ALA A 69 12.76 -13.54 14.86
N GLN A 70 13.83 -12.76 14.91
CA GLN A 70 14.63 -12.45 13.71
C GLN A 70 15.54 -13.62 13.32
N GLN A 71 15.04 -14.45 12.40
CA GLN A 71 15.69 -14.79 11.11
C GLN A 71 15.17 -16.15 10.63
N GLY A 72 14.61 -16.17 9.42
CA GLY A 72 14.02 -17.32 8.72
C GLY A 72 14.93 -18.53 8.50
N GLU A 73 16.13 -18.59 9.08
CA GLU A 73 16.94 -19.81 9.12
C GLU A 73 16.37 -20.89 10.07
N THR A 74 15.47 -20.53 11.00
CA THR A 74 14.90 -21.49 11.98
C THR A 74 13.46 -21.93 11.69
N TRP A 75 12.73 -21.22 10.83
CA TRP A 75 11.32 -21.51 10.57
C TRP A 75 11.14 -22.65 9.57
N ASN A 76 10.10 -23.46 9.76
CA ASN A 76 9.66 -24.43 8.76
C ASN A 76 8.77 -23.77 7.69
N SER A 77 8.50 -24.48 6.61
CA SER A 77 7.75 -23.95 5.45
C SER A 77 6.38 -23.41 5.83
N SER A 78 5.71 -24.07 6.77
CA SER A 78 4.37 -23.67 7.22
C SER A 78 4.40 -22.43 8.11
N GLN A 79 5.48 -22.23 8.88
CA GLN A 79 5.71 -21.02 9.66
C GLN A 79 5.98 -19.81 8.75
N ASP A 80 6.78 -19.97 7.69
CA ASP A 80 6.98 -18.91 6.68
C ASP A 80 5.63 -18.49 6.07
N GLU A 81 4.79 -19.47 5.69
CA GLU A 81 3.47 -19.18 5.11
C GLU A 81 2.52 -18.54 6.12
N ALA A 82 2.57 -18.92 7.40
CA ALA A 82 1.79 -18.28 8.46
C ALA A 82 2.17 -16.82 8.64
N TYR A 83 3.48 -16.53 8.72
CA TYR A 83 4.01 -15.18 8.80
C TYR A 83 3.60 -14.34 7.59
N LEU A 84 3.76 -14.86 6.37
CA LEU A 84 3.36 -14.16 5.15
C LEU A 84 1.86 -13.87 5.11
N HIS A 85 1.03 -14.82 5.59
CA HIS A 85 -0.42 -14.63 5.66
C HIS A 85 -0.79 -13.50 6.61
N ASP A 86 -0.21 -13.51 7.80
CA ASP A 86 -0.44 -12.52 8.86
C ASP A 86 0.02 -11.12 8.41
N HIS A 87 1.25 -11.02 7.91
CA HIS A 87 1.80 -9.76 7.39
C HIS A 87 0.98 -9.19 6.22
N LEU A 88 0.50 -10.03 5.29
CA LEU A 88 -0.38 -9.55 4.22
C LEU A 88 -1.77 -9.15 4.71
N SER A 89 -2.23 -9.73 5.82
CA SER A 89 -3.47 -9.31 6.48
C SER A 89 -3.30 -7.92 7.09
N ASP A 90 -2.17 -7.64 7.75
CA ASP A 90 -1.83 -6.30 8.25
C ASP A 90 -1.77 -5.27 7.12
N LEU A 91 -1.11 -5.59 6.01
CA LEU A 91 -1.05 -4.72 4.82
C LEU A 91 -2.44 -4.42 4.24
N TYR A 92 -3.34 -5.41 4.25
CA TYR A 92 -4.73 -5.23 3.84
C TYR A 92 -5.48 -4.29 4.80
N GLU A 93 -5.37 -4.53 6.10
CA GLU A 93 -6.06 -3.74 7.13
C GLU A 93 -5.60 -2.29 7.12
N THR A 94 -4.29 -2.06 7.00
CA THR A 94 -3.69 -0.72 6.83
C THR A 94 -4.25 -0.01 5.61
N GLU A 95 -4.27 -0.66 4.44
CA GLU A 95 -4.79 -0.03 3.22
C GLU A 95 -6.29 0.29 3.33
N VAL A 96 -7.09 -0.59 3.93
CA VAL A 96 -8.50 -0.33 4.22
C VAL A 96 -8.67 0.87 5.16
N ARG A 97 -7.89 0.94 6.24
CA ARG A 97 -7.94 2.03 7.21
C ARG A 97 -7.60 3.38 6.57
N VAL A 98 -6.68 3.42 5.62
CA VAL A 98 -6.38 4.63 4.84
C VAL A 98 -7.60 5.10 4.03
N TYR A 99 -8.27 4.19 3.31
CA TYR A 99 -9.48 4.54 2.55
C TYR A 99 -10.63 5.00 3.46
N GLU A 100 -10.80 4.38 4.63
CA GLU A 100 -11.80 4.77 5.62
C GLU A 100 -11.53 6.14 6.24
N ALA A 101 -10.26 6.45 6.56
CA ALA A 101 -9.84 7.74 7.08
C ALA A 101 -9.88 8.88 6.04
N SER A 102 -9.84 8.53 4.75
CA SER A 102 -9.76 9.48 3.62
C SER A 102 -10.97 9.41 2.70
N LYS A 103 -12.17 9.12 3.24
CA LYS A 103 -13.42 8.98 2.47
C LYS A 103 -13.72 10.15 1.54
N ASP A 104 -13.41 11.37 1.98
CA ASP A 104 -13.68 12.58 1.22
C ASP A 104 -12.70 12.82 0.07
N MET A 105 -11.60 12.06 0.01
CA MET A 105 -10.60 12.08 -1.07
C MET A 105 -10.84 11.01 -2.14
N GLN A 106 -11.71 10.03 -1.85
CA GLN A 106 -11.99 8.91 -2.74
C GLN A 106 -12.69 9.37 -4.03
N GLY A 107 -12.20 8.89 -5.18
CA GLY A 107 -12.69 9.25 -6.51
C GLY A 107 -12.08 10.53 -7.09
N THR A 108 -11.44 11.35 -6.26
CA THR A 108 -10.77 12.59 -6.68
C THR A 108 -9.25 12.46 -6.61
N ASP A 109 -8.72 12.26 -5.41
CA ASP A 109 -7.29 12.32 -5.10
C ASP A 109 -6.70 10.95 -4.81
N ILE A 110 -7.56 10.00 -4.41
CA ILE A 110 -7.25 8.58 -4.28
C ILE A 110 -8.34 7.75 -4.97
N PRO A 111 -8.11 6.49 -5.35
CA PRO A 111 -9.14 5.64 -5.94
C PRO A 111 -10.36 5.49 -5.03
N GLN A 112 -11.53 5.29 -5.65
CA GLN A 112 -12.70 4.87 -4.90
C GLN A 112 -12.65 3.37 -4.58
N VAL A 113 -12.95 3.00 -3.33
CA VAL A 113 -13.26 1.63 -2.93
C VAL A 113 -14.67 1.28 -3.37
N ILE A 114 -14.78 0.24 -4.19
CA ILE A 114 -16.05 -0.26 -4.73
C ILE A 114 -16.58 -1.39 -3.83
N ALA A 115 -15.69 -2.31 -3.43
CA ALA A 115 -16.05 -3.43 -2.57
C ALA A 115 -14.84 -4.01 -1.83
N HIS A 116 -15.09 -4.58 -0.66
CA HIS A 116 -14.18 -5.51 -0.01
C HIS A 116 -14.42 -6.92 -0.53
N VAL A 117 -13.35 -7.67 -0.79
CA VAL A 117 -13.39 -9.00 -1.36
C VAL A 117 -12.80 -9.98 -0.36
N LYS A 118 -13.48 -11.11 -0.18
CA LYS A 118 -12.97 -12.24 0.59
C LYS A 118 -13.11 -13.50 -0.24
N LEU A 119 -11.98 -14.12 -0.58
CA LEU A 119 -11.93 -15.35 -1.37
C LEU A 119 -11.74 -16.53 -0.41
N PRO A 120 -12.76 -17.37 -0.22
CA PRO A 120 -12.61 -18.56 0.60
C PRO A 120 -11.71 -19.56 -0.11
N VAL A 121 -10.63 -19.98 0.54
CA VAL A 121 -9.81 -21.08 0.00
C VAL A 121 -10.54 -22.38 0.32
N SER A 122 -11.28 -22.89 -0.66
CA SER A 122 -12.03 -24.14 -0.54
C SER A 122 -11.07 -25.31 -0.38
N SER A 123 -10.99 -25.84 0.84
CA SER A 123 -10.39 -27.14 1.10
C SER A 123 -11.43 -28.23 0.83
N LEU A 124 -11.07 -29.23 0.03
CA LEU A 124 -11.86 -30.45 -0.23
C LEU A 124 -11.87 -31.42 0.99
N VAL A 125 -11.54 -30.92 2.19
CA VAL A 125 -11.30 -31.72 3.40
C VAL A 125 -12.49 -31.54 4.35
N GLU A 126 -12.91 -32.62 5.02
CA GLU A 126 -14.05 -32.61 5.97
C GLU A 126 -13.83 -31.67 7.17
N ILE A 127 -12.57 -31.38 7.51
CA ILE A 127 -12.19 -30.42 8.55
C ILE A 127 -11.84 -29.09 7.88
N LYS A 128 -12.67 -28.07 8.14
CA LYS A 128 -12.40 -26.72 7.64
C LYS A 128 -11.27 -26.09 8.45
N PRO A 129 -10.16 -25.67 7.81
CA PRO A 129 -9.15 -24.86 8.48
C PRO A 129 -9.77 -23.55 8.98
N ASP A 130 -9.17 -22.94 10.01
CA ASP A 130 -9.59 -21.62 10.46
C ASP A 130 -9.41 -20.61 9.32
N SER A 131 -10.54 -20.10 8.84
CA SER A 131 -10.66 -19.12 7.75
C SER A 131 -9.73 -17.91 7.90
N ARG A 132 -9.36 -17.53 9.13
CA ARG A 132 -8.47 -16.40 9.39
C ARG A 132 -7.06 -16.60 8.82
N TYR A 133 -6.62 -17.84 8.68
CA TYR A 133 -5.29 -18.21 8.20
C TYR A 133 -5.29 -18.79 6.77
N VAL A 134 -6.43 -18.75 6.07
CA VAL A 134 -6.50 -19.30 4.70
C VAL A 134 -7.27 -18.42 3.74
N ASP A 135 -8.27 -17.65 4.21
CA ASP A 135 -9.05 -16.80 3.31
C ASP A 135 -8.20 -15.63 2.82
N VAL A 136 -8.32 -15.33 1.52
CA VAL A 136 -7.58 -14.24 0.90
C VAL A 136 -8.45 -12.99 0.91
N CYS A 137 -7.97 -11.94 1.57
CA CYS A 137 -8.58 -10.62 1.57
C CYS A 137 -8.16 -9.80 0.34
N GLY A 138 -9.02 -8.87 -0.06
CA GLY A 138 -8.77 -7.99 -1.18
C GLY A 138 -9.71 -6.80 -1.24
N ILE A 139 -9.37 -5.86 -2.10
CA ILE A 139 -10.14 -4.64 -2.34
C ILE A 139 -10.36 -4.49 -3.84
N LEU A 140 -11.59 -4.19 -4.22
CA LEU A 140 -11.96 -3.79 -5.56
C LEU A 140 -11.98 -2.27 -5.62
N LEU A 141 -11.11 -1.70 -6.45
CA LEU A 141 -10.85 -0.28 -6.56
C LEU A 141 -11.25 0.24 -7.94
N GLN A 142 -11.57 1.53 -7.99
CA GLN A 142 -11.65 2.30 -9.23
C GLN A 142 -10.36 2.12 -10.05
N TYR A 143 -10.50 1.80 -11.33
CA TYR A 143 -9.39 1.87 -12.27
C TYR A 143 -9.12 3.33 -12.65
N ILE A 144 -7.85 3.73 -12.61
CA ILE A 144 -7.41 5.06 -13.03
C ILE A 144 -6.66 4.91 -14.35
N GLU A 145 -7.28 5.35 -15.44
CA GLU A 145 -6.65 5.40 -16.76
C GLU A 145 -5.68 6.58 -16.83
N GLY A 146 -4.38 6.28 -16.93
CA GLY A 146 -3.33 7.29 -16.92
C GLY A 146 -1.94 6.67 -16.99
N PHE A 147 -0.93 7.46 -16.68
CA PHE A 147 0.48 7.04 -16.63
C PHE A 147 1.10 7.45 -15.28
N PRO A 148 2.14 6.74 -14.81
CA PRO A 148 2.74 7.07 -13.52
C PRO A 148 3.47 8.42 -13.59
N LEU A 149 3.49 9.17 -12.49
CA LEU A 149 4.16 10.47 -12.40
C LEU A 149 5.66 10.37 -12.75
N THR A 150 6.31 9.22 -12.57
CA THR A 150 7.67 8.93 -13.07
C THR A 150 7.87 9.17 -14.56
N GLU A 151 6.79 9.08 -15.35
CA GLU A 151 6.76 9.16 -16.81
C GLU A 151 6.11 10.47 -17.29
N LEU A 152 6.13 11.52 -16.47
CA LEU A 152 5.47 12.78 -16.79
C LEU A 152 5.96 13.43 -18.09
N ALA A 153 7.28 13.49 -18.29
CA ALA A 153 7.90 14.21 -19.39
C ALA A 153 7.49 13.74 -20.80
N PRO A 154 7.45 12.43 -21.11
CA PRO A 154 7.01 11.97 -22.43
C PRO A 154 5.50 12.15 -22.71
N HIS A 155 4.67 12.35 -21.69
CA HIS A 155 3.21 12.34 -21.84
C HIS A 155 2.55 13.71 -21.72
N THR A 156 3.26 14.73 -21.23
CA THR A 156 2.66 16.04 -20.91
C THR A 156 3.51 17.22 -21.39
N PRO A 157 2.87 18.33 -21.78
CA PRO A 157 3.56 19.59 -22.03
C PRO A 157 4.34 20.08 -20.81
N ARG A 158 5.53 20.65 -21.06
CA ARG A 158 6.46 21.08 -20.01
C ARG A 158 5.90 22.14 -19.06
N ASP A 159 5.04 23.02 -19.57
CA ASP A 159 4.36 24.07 -18.82
C ASP A 159 3.36 23.53 -17.78
N CYS A 160 2.88 22.29 -17.93
CA CYS A 160 2.02 21.63 -16.96
C CYS A 160 2.78 20.93 -15.83
N TRP A 161 4.10 20.70 -15.97
CA TRP A 161 4.84 19.85 -15.04
C TRP A 161 4.87 20.40 -13.61
N GLN A 162 4.96 21.73 -13.46
CA GLN A 162 4.98 22.36 -12.14
C GLN A 162 3.68 22.07 -11.38
N SER A 163 2.52 22.32 -11.98
CA SER A 163 1.23 22.15 -11.32
C SER A 163 0.90 20.69 -11.01
N ILE A 164 1.30 19.77 -11.90
CA ILE A 164 1.10 18.32 -11.67
C ILE A 164 1.94 17.83 -10.47
N CYS A 165 3.21 18.21 -10.40
CA CYS A 165 4.06 17.83 -9.26
C CYS A 165 3.60 18.48 -7.94
N GLU A 166 3.14 19.74 -8.00
CA GLU A 166 2.57 20.43 -6.83
C GLU A 166 1.27 19.77 -6.36
N GLU A 167 0.43 19.30 -7.28
CA GLU A 167 -0.79 18.55 -6.93
C GLU A 167 -0.47 17.23 -6.22
N ALA A 168 0.54 16.47 -6.68
CA ALA A 168 1.00 15.26 -5.99
C ALA A 168 1.42 15.57 -4.54
N ILE A 169 2.18 16.66 -4.33
CA ILE A 169 2.59 17.12 -3.00
C ILE A 169 1.37 17.53 -2.16
N GLN A 170 0.40 18.24 -2.75
CA GLN A 170 -0.84 18.62 -2.05
C GLN A 170 -1.70 17.42 -1.65
N ILE A 171 -1.63 16.30 -2.37
CA ILE A 171 -2.28 15.06 -1.96
C ILE A 171 -1.61 14.50 -0.70
N LEU A 172 -0.28 14.40 -0.68
CA LEU A 172 0.48 13.97 0.51
C LEU A 172 0.18 14.83 1.73
N ASP A 173 0.18 16.15 1.53
CA ASP A 173 -0.17 17.12 2.56
C ASP A 173 -1.55 16.88 3.17
N ARG A 174 -2.55 16.56 2.33
CA ARG A 174 -3.91 16.23 2.78
C ARG A 174 -3.98 14.88 3.48
N MET A 175 -3.19 13.89 3.07
CA MET A 175 -3.05 12.62 3.81
C MET A 175 -2.44 12.87 5.19
N GLY A 176 -1.37 13.67 5.25
CA GLY A 176 -0.72 14.08 6.49
C GLY A 176 -1.64 14.87 7.43
N ASP A 177 -2.53 15.72 6.90
CA ASP A 177 -3.55 16.43 7.70
C ASP A 177 -4.60 15.49 8.32
N ARG A 178 -4.78 14.29 7.74
CA ARG A 178 -5.61 13.21 8.29
C ARG A 178 -4.84 12.30 9.24
N GLY A 179 -3.59 12.65 9.56
CA GLY A 179 -2.74 11.84 10.42
C GLY A 179 -2.27 10.55 9.75
N ILE A 180 -2.11 10.54 8.43
CA ILE A 180 -1.61 9.38 7.67
C ILE A 180 -0.20 9.68 7.21
N LEU A 181 0.72 8.75 7.42
CA LEU A 181 2.11 8.78 6.96
C LEU A 181 2.35 7.57 6.07
N ASN A 182 2.77 7.75 4.82
CA ASN A 182 3.12 6.65 3.92
C ASN A 182 4.64 6.45 3.89
N GLU A 183 5.09 5.25 4.24
CA GLU A 183 6.52 4.91 4.31
C GLU A 183 7.10 4.49 2.96
N ASP A 184 6.25 4.26 1.96
CA ASP A 184 6.66 3.84 0.62
C ASP A 184 6.23 4.80 -0.48
N VAL A 185 6.25 6.11 -0.18
CA VAL A 185 5.99 7.15 -1.17
C VAL A 185 7.03 7.08 -2.27
N ARG A 186 6.55 6.77 -3.48
CA ARG A 186 7.35 6.75 -4.70
C ARG A 186 6.63 7.51 -5.78
N THR A 187 7.36 8.07 -6.73
CA THR A 187 6.77 8.77 -7.88
C THR A 187 5.93 7.86 -8.79
N ARG A 188 6.01 6.54 -8.65
CA ARG A 188 5.09 5.59 -9.34
C ARG A 188 3.79 5.35 -8.59
N SER A 189 3.72 5.75 -7.32
CA SER A 189 2.53 5.69 -6.46
C SER A 189 1.53 6.81 -6.78
N PHE A 190 1.75 7.55 -7.89
CA PHE A 190 0.86 8.58 -8.38
C PHE A 190 0.58 8.32 -9.85
N ILE A 191 -0.70 8.30 -10.22
CA ILE A 191 -1.18 8.20 -11.59
C ILE A 191 -1.63 9.58 -12.03
N VAL A 192 -1.11 10.03 -13.17
CA VAL A 192 -1.53 11.25 -13.86
C VAL A 192 -2.53 10.85 -14.93
N LYS A 193 -3.76 11.38 -14.85
CA LYS A 193 -4.83 11.13 -15.81
C LYS A 193 -5.21 12.42 -16.52
N ASN A 194 -5.76 12.31 -17.73
CA ASN A 194 -6.37 13.44 -18.41
C ASN A 194 -7.62 13.88 -17.64
N ASP A 195 -7.77 15.19 -17.45
CA ASP A 195 -8.95 15.79 -16.85
C ASP A 195 -9.23 17.14 -17.51
N VAL A 196 -10.30 17.19 -18.30
CA VAL A 196 -10.71 18.38 -19.05
C VAL A 196 -11.19 19.53 -18.15
N LEU A 197 -11.50 19.24 -16.88
CA LEU A 197 -11.93 20.24 -15.90
C LEU A 197 -10.73 20.85 -15.15
N ALA A 198 -9.58 20.18 -15.14
CA ALA A 198 -8.37 20.68 -14.51
C ALA A 198 -7.70 21.77 -15.37
N GLN A 199 -7.14 22.79 -14.73
CA GLN A 199 -6.47 23.90 -15.43
C GLN A 199 -5.27 23.44 -16.27
N SER A 200 -4.54 22.42 -15.80
CA SER A 200 -3.43 21.80 -16.53
C SER A 200 -3.90 20.84 -17.63
N GLY A 201 -5.19 20.47 -17.67
CA GLY A 201 -5.70 19.35 -18.44
C GLY A 201 -5.41 17.97 -17.82
N PHE A 202 -4.81 17.94 -16.62
CA PHE A 202 -4.39 16.71 -15.94
C PHE A 202 -4.79 16.73 -14.47
N LYS A 203 -5.09 15.54 -13.93
CA LYS A 203 -5.37 15.29 -12.52
C LYS A 203 -4.41 14.23 -11.99
N VAL A 204 -3.90 14.43 -10.78
CA VAL A 204 -3.12 13.42 -10.06
C VAL A 204 -4.00 12.60 -9.12
N VAL A 205 -3.78 11.29 -9.10
CA VAL A 205 -4.41 10.35 -8.16
C VAL A 205 -3.30 9.54 -7.49
N MET A 206 -3.23 9.57 -6.16
CA MET A 206 -2.30 8.75 -5.38
C MET A 206 -2.86 7.34 -5.21
N ILE A 207 -1.99 6.34 -5.26
CA ILE A 207 -2.29 4.92 -5.06
C ILE A 207 -1.27 4.32 -4.09
N ASP A 208 -1.50 3.08 -3.71
CA ASP A 208 -0.60 2.25 -2.90
C ASP A 208 -0.43 2.71 -1.45
N PHE A 209 -1.30 2.21 -0.58
CA PHE A 209 -1.43 2.63 0.81
C PHE A 209 -1.20 1.50 1.83
N ALA A 210 -0.61 0.38 1.38
CA ALA A 210 -0.41 -0.79 2.24
C ALA A 210 0.65 -0.56 3.34
N LEU A 211 1.58 0.37 3.10
CA LEU A 211 2.66 0.72 4.02
C LEU A 211 2.44 2.14 4.56
N CYS A 212 1.37 2.29 5.34
CA CYS A 212 1.02 3.53 6.01
C CYS A 212 0.95 3.35 7.52
N ASN A 213 1.40 4.36 8.26
CA ASN A 213 1.20 4.50 9.69
C ASN A 213 0.23 5.64 9.99
N PHE A 214 -0.38 5.58 11.18
CA PHE A 214 -1.38 6.54 11.60
C PHE A 214 -0.89 7.30 12.82
N ARG A 215 -1.17 8.61 12.87
CA ARG A 215 -0.77 9.50 13.96
C ARG A 215 -1.14 8.93 15.33
N GLU A 216 -2.31 8.30 15.43
CA GLU A 216 -2.82 7.74 16.69
C GLU A 216 -2.05 6.52 17.20
N ASP A 217 -1.21 5.91 16.35
CA ASP A 217 -0.37 4.77 16.72
C ASP A 217 0.96 5.21 17.37
N TYR A 218 1.29 6.50 17.31
CA TYR A 218 2.50 7.09 17.90
C TYR A 218 2.26 7.64 19.31
N ALA A 219 3.25 7.51 20.19
CA ALA A 219 3.13 7.87 21.60
C ALA A 219 2.89 9.37 21.82
N ASP A 220 3.57 10.22 21.04
CA ASP A 220 3.47 11.67 21.16
C ASP A 220 3.75 12.42 19.83
N GLU A 221 3.62 13.75 19.87
CA GLU A 221 3.85 14.61 18.70
C GLU A 221 5.32 14.68 18.28
N VAL A 222 6.26 14.41 19.19
CA VAL A 222 7.69 14.44 18.90
C VAL A 222 8.03 13.26 18.03
N GLU A 223 7.64 12.05 18.44
CA GLU A 223 7.83 10.81 17.68
C GLU A 223 7.17 10.91 16.29
N TRP A 224 5.93 11.38 16.22
CA TRP A 224 5.24 11.59 14.95
C TRP A 224 5.97 12.58 14.03
N THR A 225 6.42 13.72 14.56
CA THR A 225 7.12 14.73 13.77
C THR A 225 8.49 14.24 13.31
N GLU A 226 9.19 13.47 14.14
CA GLU A 226 10.46 12.83 13.81
C GLU A 226 10.29 11.83 12.67
N GLU A 227 9.31 10.92 12.77
CA GLU A 227 9.04 9.96 11.70
C GLU A 227 8.66 10.64 10.40
N LYS A 228 7.80 11.66 10.43
CA LYS A 228 7.51 12.47 9.23
C LYS A 228 8.80 13.04 8.63
N ALA A 229 9.68 13.60 9.44
CA ALA A 229 10.93 14.18 8.96
C ALA A 229 11.94 13.14 8.45
N ILE A 230 11.90 11.90 8.96
CA ILE A 230 12.71 10.77 8.50
C ILE A 230 12.21 10.29 7.14
N GLN A 231 10.91 10.06 7.01
CA GLN A 231 10.30 9.55 5.77
C GLN A 231 10.35 10.58 4.64
N ASP A 232 10.14 11.87 4.95
CA ASP A 232 10.23 12.99 4.00
C ASP A 232 9.43 12.72 2.70
N GLU A 233 8.14 12.36 2.84
CA GLU A 233 7.23 12.03 1.74
C GLU A 233 7.25 13.08 0.62
N GLU A 234 7.26 14.36 1.02
CA GLU A 234 7.34 15.49 0.10
C GLU A 234 8.68 15.49 -0.67
N GLY A 235 9.80 15.18 0.00
CA GLY A 235 11.09 15.01 -0.64
C GLY A 235 11.12 13.83 -1.62
N ALA A 236 10.48 12.71 -1.27
CA ALA A 236 10.42 11.50 -2.12
C ALA A 236 9.71 11.75 -3.46
N VAL A 237 8.80 12.72 -3.53
CA VAL A 237 8.23 13.22 -4.79
C VAL A 237 9.03 14.39 -5.33
N GLY A 238 9.17 15.46 -4.55
CA GLY A 238 9.68 16.76 -4.96
C GLY A 238 11.12 16.72 -5.47
N LEU A 239 12.04 16.13 -4.70
CA LEU A 239 13.45 16.05 -5.10
C LEU A 239 13.62 15.14 -6.32
N ILE A 240 12.93 14.01 -6.33
CA ILE A 240 13.02 13.02 -7.41
C ILE A 240 12.48 13.59 -8.72
N MET A 241 11.34 14.29 -8.68
CA MET A 241 10.77 14.93 -9.87
C MET A 241 11.62 16.11 -10.34
N GLN A 242 12.21 16.89 -9.44
CA GLN A 242 13.08 18.01 -9.83
C GLN A 242 14.32 17.52 -10.58
N ASP A 243 14.95 16.45 -10.10
CA ASP A 243 16.08 15.81 -10.78
C ASP A 243 15.68 15.27 -12.16
N ARG A 244 14.58 14.51 -12.22
CA ARG A 244 14.09 13.89 -13.46
C ARG A 244 13.71 14.89 -14.55
N LEU A 245 13.07 15.99 -14.18
CA LEU A 245 12.49 16.94 -15.12
C LEU A 245 13.45 18.06 -15.54
N LYS A 246 14.71 18.04 -15.08
CA LYS A 246 15.83 18.86 -15.57
C LYS A 246 15.45 20.34 -15.80
N GLY A 247 14.90 20.97 -14.76
CA GLY A 247 14.51 22.38 -14.79
C GLY A 247 13.12 22.67 -15.38
N GLY A 248 12.29 21.65 -15.62
CA GLY A 248 10.86 21.83 -15.89
C GLY A 248 9.98 21.82 -14.63
N PHE A 249 10.54 21.52 -13.47
CA PHE A 249 9.91 21.62 -12.17
C PHE A 249 10.91 22.20 -11.17
N VAL A 250 10.45 23.13 -10.33
CA VAL A 250 11.23 23.69 -9.23
C VAL A 250 10.54 23.32 -7.93
N TYR A 251 11.13 22.35 -7.22
CA TYR A 251 10.65 21.93 -5.91
C TYR A 251 11.01 22.96 -4.84
N ARG A 252 10.04 23.26 -3.97
CA ARG A 252 10.21 24.10 -2.79
C ARG A 252 9.71 23.34 -1.57
N ARG A 253 10.65 22.83 -0.78
CA ARG A 253 10.35 22.07 0.43
C ARG A 253 9.56 22.90 1.43
N SER A 254 8.46 22.34 1.94
CA SER A 254 7.67 22.94 3.01
C SER A 254 8.38 22.81 4.38
N ASN A 255 7.80 23.43 5.41
CA ASN A 255 8.27 23.23 6.79
C ASN A 255 7.75 21.93 7.41
N ARG A 256 6.87 21.18 6.73
CA ARG A 256 6.12 20.04 7.30
C ARG A 256 7.00 18.81 7.58
N TYR A 257 8.11 18.69 6.87
CA TYR A 257 9.05 17.55 6.94
C TYR A 257 10.46 18.02 7.34
N LYS A 258 10.57 19.15 8.04
CA LYS A 258 11.86 19.62 8.54
C LYS A 258 12.27 18.80 9.75
N LYS A 259 13.51 18.31 9.74
CA LYS A 259 14.10 17.65 10.91
C LYS A 259 14.09 18.60 12.11
N PRO A 260 13.76 18.11 13.32
CA PRO A 260 13.91 18.87 14.54
C PRO A 260 15.33 19.42 14.72
N ALA A 261 15.49 20.54 15.43
CA ALA A 261 16.77 21.22 15.59
C ALA A 261 17.90 20.34 16.16
N HIS A 262 17.56 19.38 17.02
CA HIS A 262 18.52 18.48 17.66
C HIS A 262 19.19 17.47 16.71
N TYR A 263 18.71 17.32 15.47
CA TYR A 263 19.35 16.49 14.44
C TYR A 263 20.55 17.17 13.76
N TYR A 264 20.77 18.46 14.02
CA TYR A 264 21.85 19.25 13.45
C TYR A 264 22.94 19.63 14.48
N GLU A 265 22.84 19.11 15.71
CA GLU A 265 23.82 19.23 16.79
C GLU A 265 24.72 17.99 16.85
#